data_AF-A0A3D1KA20-F1
#
_entry.id   AF-A0A3D1KA20-F1
#
_cell.length_a   1.000
_cell.length_b   1.000
_cell.length_c   1.000
_cell.angle_alpha   90.00
_cell.angle_beta   90.00
_cell.angle_gamma   90.00
#
_symmetry.space_group_name_H-M   'P 1'
#
loop_
_entity.id
_entity.type
_entity.pdbx_description
1 polymer ?
#
loop_
_entity_poly.entity_id
_entity_poly.type
_entity_poly.pdbx_seq_one_letter_code
_entity_poly.pdbx_strand_id
1 'polypeptide(L)'
;MKIELRNIEIYEKLCDETLCFSAELEIDGTFVATVCNNGQGESNRYDFEDNNVRRRFIEYCRNLPDFDSPYGKLPADEDMIVGDLIAKASTD
;
A
#
# COMPACT_ATOMS: atom_id res chain seq x y z
N MET A 1 9.83 -7.36 -9.17
CA MET A 1 10.09 -6.35 -8.12
C MET A 1 9.54 -6.93 -6.85
N LYS A 2 10.35 -7.07 -5.79
CA LYS A 2 9.84 -7.49 -4.47
C LYS A 2 9.42 -6.25 -3.71
N ILE A 3 8.16 -6.19 -3.28
CA ILE A 3 7.60 -5.09 -2.51
C ILE A 3 7.33 -5.59 -1.10
N GLU A 4 7.80 -4.85 -0.10
CA GLU A 4 7.61 -5.16 1.31
C GLU A 4 7.22 -3.89 2.06
N LEU A 5 6.46 -4.05 3.14
CA LEU A 5 6.20 -2.99 4.11
C LEU A 5 6.98 -3.28 5.39
N ARG A 6 7.64 -2.26 5.93
CA ARG A 6 8.33 -2.29 7.22
C ARG A 6 7.70 -1.27 8.17
N ASN A 7 7.95 -1.48 9.46
CA ASN A 7 7.53 -0.55 10.52
C ASN A 7 6.06 -0.15 10.39
N ILE A 8 5.18 -1.14 10.16
CA ILE A 8 3.74 -0.91 10.02
C ILE A 8 3.18 -0.52 11.38
N GLU A 9 2.62 0.68 11.47
CA GLU A 9 1.89 1.17 12.63
C GLU A 9 0.43 1.40 12.24
N ILE A 10 -0.49 0.74 12.95
CA ILE A 10 -1.93 0.88 12.75
C ILE A 10 -2.53 1.65 13.93
N TYR A 11 -3.29 2.69 13.63
CA TYR A 11 -3.91 3.56 14.63
C TYR A 11 -5.43 3.34 14.64
N GLU A 12 -5.89 2.18 15.09
CA GLU A 12 -7.31 1.77 15.02
C GLU A 12 -8.29 2.80 15.59
N LYS A 13 -7.92 3.49 16.67
CA LYS A 13 -8.76 4.51 17.31
C LYS A 13 -8.95 5.79 16.48
N LEU A 14 -8.17 5.94 15.41
CA LEU A 14 -8.19 7.07 14.49
C LEU A 14 -8.78 6.69 13.12
N CYS A 15 -9.21 5.43 12.94
CA CYS A 15 -9.95 5.00 11.76
C CYS A 15 -11.40 5.50 11.83
N ASP A 16 -11.87 6.19 10.79
CA ASP A 16 -13.27 6.59 10.64
C ASP A 16 -13.95 5.75 9.55
N GLU A 17 -13.41 5.82 8.32
CA GLU A 17 -13.91 5.08 7.16
C GLU A 17 -12.87 4.10 6.59
N THR A 18 -11.61 4.53 6.53
CA THR A 18 -10.47 3.72 6.06
C THR A 18 -9.51 3.41 7.20
N LEU A 19 -8.57 2.48 6.95
CA LEU A 19 -7.52 2.17 7.91
C LEU A 19 -6.58 3.37 8.09
N CYS A 20 -6.42 3.85 9.33
CA CYS A 20 -5.40 4.83 9.68
C CYS A 20 -4.08 4.11 9.97
N PHE A 21 -3.05 4.36 9.16
CA PHE A 21 -1.76 3.69 9.29
C PHE A 21 -0.59 4.52 8.77
N SER A 22 0.62 4.11 9.15
CA SER A 22 1.89 4.53 8.55
C SER A 22 2.79 3.32 8.36
N ALA A 23 3.54 3.26 7.26
CA ALA A 23 4.52 2.22 7.00
C ALA A 23 5.66 2.73 6.10
N GLU A 24 6.78 2.03 6.14
CA GLU A 24 7.89 2.20 5.20
C GLU A 24 7.71 1.23 4.03
N LEU A 25 7.76 1.75 2.81
CA LEU A 25 7.75 0.96 1.58
C LEU A 25 9.18 0.63 1.17
N GLU A 26 9.49 -0.67 1.11
CA GLU A 26 10.75 -1.19 0.58
C GLU A 26 10.54 -1.84 -0.79
N ILE A 27 11.43 -1.54 -1.73
CA ILE A 27 11.54 -2.21 -3.03
C ILE A 27 12.89 -2.90 -3.11
N ASP A 28 12.86 -4.22 -3.35
CA ASP A 28 14.05 -5.06 -3.46
C ASP A 28 15.00 -4.88 -2.25
N GLY A 29 14.43 -4.70 -1.05
CA GLY A 29 15.14 -4.50 0.22
C GLY A 29 15.70 -3.10 0.46
N THR A 30 15.32 -2.12 -0.35
CA THR A 30 15.71 -0.71 -0.19
C THR A 30 14.49 0.14 0.15
N PHE A 31 14.58 0.98 1.19
CA PHE A 31 13.57 2.00 1.48
C PHE A 31 13.40 2.95 0.29
N VAL A 32 12.16 3.20 -0.12
CA VAL A 32 11.86 4.09 -1.27
C VAL A 32 10.80 5.15 -0.99
N ALA A 33 9.94 4.92 -0.01
CA ALA A 33 8.87 5.84 0.35
C ALA A 33 8.31 5.56 1.73
N THR A 34 7.70 6.59 2.34
CA THR A 34 6.71 6.39 3.39
C THR A 34 5.33 6.32 2.78
N VAL A 35 4.49 5.39 3.23
CA VAL A 35 3.08 5.29 2.85
C VAL A 35 2.19 5.41 4.08
N CYS A 36 1.14 6.23 4.00
CA CYS A 36 0.21 6.44 5.10
C CYS A 36 -1.21 6.76 4.64
N ASN A 37 -2.17 6.62 5.57
CA ASN A 37 -3.57 7.03 5.39
C ASN A 37 -4.09 7.58 6.72
N ASN A 38 -4.90 8.64 6.72
CA ASN A 38 -5.43 9.20 7.97
C ASN A 38 -6.75 8.55 8.41
N GLY A 39 -7.31 7.65 7.62
CA GLY A 39 -8.50 6.88 7.97
C GLY A 39 -9.83 7.56 7.64
N GLN A 40 -9.86 8.57 6.76
CA GLN A 40 -11.06 9.38 6.48
C GLN A 40 -11.66 9.10 5.09
N GLY A 41 -11.42 7.93 4.52
CA GLY A 41 -11.99 7.56 3.20
C GLY A 41 -11.12 7.97 2.01
N GLU A 42 -9.97 8.62 2.24
CA GLU A 42 -9.06 9.01 1.17
C GLU A 42 -8.14 7.88 0.69
N SER A 43 -7.52 8.08 -0.48
CA SER A 43 -6.42 7.24 -0.98
C SER A 43 -5.17 7.34 -0.09
N ASN A 44 -4.32 6.31 -0.16
CA ASN A 44 -3.04 6.36 0.55
C ASN A 44 -2.16 7.49 0.00
N ARG A 45 -1.41 8.12 0.89
CA ARG A 45 -0.39 9.10 0.55
C ARG A 45 0.96 8.41 0.52
N TYR A 46 1.70 8.65 -0.55
CA TYR A 46 3.04 8.10 -0.75
C TYR A 46 4.05 9.24 -0.89
N ASP A 47 5.03 9.26 -0.01
CA ASP A 47 6.13 10.21 -0.04
C ASP A 47 7.39 9.51 -0.57
N PHE A 48 7.51 9.46 -1.90
CA PHE A 48 8.64 8.84 -2.60
C PHE A 48 9.83 9.79 -2.67
N GLU A 49 11.03 9.28 -2.40
CA GLU A 49 12.28 10.04 -2.57
C GLU A 49 12.62 10.28 -4.06
N ASP A 50 12.24 9.35 -4.94
CA ASP A 50 12.49 9.41 -6.38
C ASP A 50 11.23 9.14 -7.21
N ASN A 51 10.85 10.12 -8.03
CA ASN A 51 9.70 10.04 -8.93
C ASN A 51 9.83 8.94 -10.00
N ASN A 52 11.03 8.58 -10.42
CA ASN A 52 11.24 7.47 -11.35
C ASN A 52 10.94 6.13 -10.68
N VAL A 53 11.32 5.97 -9.42
CA VAL A 53 10.97 4.79 -8.61
C VAL A 53 9.46 4.71 -8.43
N ARG A 54 8.81 5.83 -8.06
CA ARG A 54 7.34 5.93 -7.99
C ARG A 54 6.66 5.45 -9.26
N ARG A 55 7.10 5.95 -10.42
CA ARG A 55 6.52 5.57 -11.72
C ARG A 55 6.66 4.07 -12.00
N ARG A 56 7.85 3.49 -11.75
CA ARG A 56 8.11 2.07 -11.94
C ARG A 56 7.29 1.20 -10.99
N PHE A 57 7.11 1.64 -9.75
CA PHE A 57 6.29 0.95 -8.77
C PHE A 57 4.82 0.92 -9.20
N ILE A 58 4.23 2.06 -9.57
CA ILE A 58 2.84 2.14 -10.05
C ILE A 58 2.64 1.28 -11.30
N GLU A 59 3.57 1.36 -12.25
CA GLU A 59 3.52 0.54 -13.47
C GLU A 59 3.62 -0.95 -13.16
N TYR A 60 4.46 -1.33 -12.20
CA TYR A 60 4.57 -2.72 -11.75
C TYR A 60 3.25 -3.20 -11.11
N CYS A 61 2.67 -2.43 -10.19
CA CYS A 61 1.42 -2.80 -9.52
C CYS A 61 0.27 -3.03 -10.51
N ARG A 62 0.16 -2.19 -11.54
CA ARG A 62 -0.87 -2.32 -12.60
C ARG A 62 -0.72 -3.55 -13.49
N ASN A 63 0.44 -4.20 -13.48
CA ASN A 63 0.69 -5.44 -14.22
C ASN A 63 0.55 -6.69 -13.33
N LEU A 64 0.18 -6.53 -12.07
CA LEU A 64 -0.12 -7.65 -11.19
C LEU A 64 -1.52 -8.20 -11.45
N PRO A 65 -1.81 -9.46 -11.05
CA PRO A 65 -3.13 -10.06 -11.25
C PRO A 65 -4.23 -9.25 -10.55
N ASP A 66 -5.41 -9.25 -11.17
CA ASP A 66 -6.61 -8.63 -10.60
C ASP A 66 -6.99 -9.24 -9.25
N PHE A 67 -7.49 -8.39 -8.36
CA PHE A 67 -8.05 -8.75 -7.07
C PHE A 67 -9.47 -9.29 -7.21
N ASP A 68 -9.79 -10.30 -6.40
CA ASP A 68 -11.16 -10.78 -6.24
C ASP A 68 -11.96 -9.83 -5.35
N SER A 69 -13.15 -9.42 -5.83
CA SER A 69 -14.12 -8.69 -5.02
C SER A 69 -15.54 -9.24 -5.22
N PRO A 70 -16.47 -8.96 -4.29
CA PRO A 70 -17.88 -9.32 -4.46
C PRO A 70 -18.54 -8.72 -5.72
N TYR A 71 -17.95 -7.68 -6.31
CA TYR A 71 -18.48 -6.96 -7.47
C TYR A 71 -17.77 -7.34 -8.79
N GLY A 72 -16.87 -8.32 -8.76
CA GLY A 72 -16.06 -8.75 -9.89
C GLY A 72 -14.56 -8.55 -9.68
N LYS A 73 -13.79 -8.83 -10.72
CA LYS A 73 -12.33 -8.62 -10.72
C LYS A 73 -12.01 -7.13 -10.71
N LEU A 74 -11.16 -6.70 -9.79
CA LEU A 74 -10.66 -5.34 -9.69
C LEU A 74 -9.21 -5.30 -10.16
N PRO A 75 -8.85 -4.45 -11.14
CA PRO A 75 -7.47 -4.28 -11.55
C PRO A 75 -6.59 -3.90 -10.35
N ALA A 76 -5.40 -4.49 -10.28
CA ALA A 76 -4.43 -4.14 -9.25
C ALA A 76 -3.93 -2.69 -9.44
N ASP A 77 -3.78 -1.97 -8.33
CA ASP A 77 -3.08 -0.70 -8.25
C ASP A 77 -2.24 -0.63 -6.97
N GLU A 78 -1.53 0.46 -6.76
CA GLU A 78 -0.70 0.65 -5.57
C GLU A 78 -1.46 0.52 -4.25
N ASP A 79 -2.70 1.00 -4.18
CA ASP A 79 -3.50 1.01 -2.95
C ASP A 79 -4.02 -0.39 -2.61
N MET A 80 -4.44 -1.16 -3.63
CA MET A 80 -4.82 -2.57 -3.46
C MET A 80 -3.64 -3.41 -2.95
N ILE A 81 -2.44 -3.20 -3.52
CA ILE A 81 -1.24 -3.94 -3.14
C ILE A 81 -0.80 -3.60 -1.71
N VAL A 82 -0.80 -2.32 -1.34
CA VAL A 82 -0.48 -1.90 0.03
C VAL A 82 -1.51 -2.45 1.03
N GLY A 83 -2.80 -2.37 0.71
CA GLY A 83 -3.86 -2.92 1.56
C GLY A 83 -3.70 -4.42 1.81
N ASP A 84 -3.41 -5.20 0.77
CA ASP A 84 -3.16 -6.64 0.86
C ASP A 84 -1.92 -6.98 1.70
N LEU A 85 -0.83 -6.22 1.55
CA LEU A 85 0.38 -6.39 2.36
C LEU A 85 0.12 -6.11 3.85
N ILE A 86 -0.63 -5.06 4.17
CA ILE A 86 -1.01 -4.73 5.56
C ILE A 86 -1.90 -5.81 6.16
N ALA A 87 -2.90 -6.28 5.41
CA ALA A 87 -3.81 -7.33 5.85
C ALA A 87 -3.04 -8.62 6.19
N LYS A 88 -2.11 -9.02 5.31
CA LYS A 88 -1.25 -10.19 5.53
C LYS A 88 -0.36 -10.04 6.77
N ALA A 89 0.24 -8.86 6.97
CA ALA A 89 1.09 -8.61 8.14
C ALA A 89 0.33 -8.60 9.48
N SER A 90 -0.99 -8.38 9.45
CA SER A 90 -1.84 -8.37 10.64
C SER A 90 -2.39 -9.76 11.01
N THR A 91 -2.05 -10.80 10.23
CA THR A 91 -2.54 -12.18 10.43
C THR A 91 -1.47 -13.12 11.03
N ASP A 92 -0.27 -12.59 11.32
CA ASP A 92 0.85 -13.28 12.00
C ASP A 92 0.93 -12.88 13.48
#